data_AF-A0A959IEM6-F1
#
_entry.id   AF-A0A959IEM6-F1
#
_cell.length_a   1.000
_cell.length_b   1.000
_cell.length_c   1.000
_cell.angle_alpha   90.00
_cell.angle_beta   90.00
_cell.angle_gamma   90.00
#
_symmetry.space_group_name_H-M   'P 1'
#
loop_
_entity.id
_entity.type
_entity.pdbx_description
1 polymer ?
#
loop_
_entity_poly.entity_id
_entity_poly.type
_entity_poly.pdbx_seq_one_letter_code
_entity_poly.pdbx_strand_id
1 'polypeptide(L)'
;MYRSYLAFFIALVAQLPTASAQTRYLDEVFATVELAADIEYGSNATALYFPGTGEFEQEALLVDVYQPEDDTATARPLAILLHTG
;
A
#
# COMPACT_ATOMS: atom_id res chain seq x y z
N MET A 1 -6.17 45.43 28.53
CA MET A 1 -5.64 44.89 27.26
C MET A 1 -4.93 43.55 27.47
N TYR A 2 -3.92 43.42 28.36
CA TYR A 2 -3.22 42.15 28.60
C TYR A 2 -4.07 40.96 29.09
N ARG A 3 -5.14 41.22 29.86
CA ARG A 3 -6.03 40.15 30.39
C ARG A 3 -6.77 39.40 29.29
N SER A 4 -7.12 40.09 28.20
CA SER A 4 -7.81 39.51 27.03
C SER A 4 -6.86 38.67 26.17
N TYR A 5 -5.61 39.10 26.02
CA TYR A 5 -4.56 38.34 25.31
C TYR A 5 -4.16 37.07 26.08
N LEU A 6 -4.10 37.15 27.40
CA LEU A 6 -3.81 35.98 28.24
C LEU A 6 -4.90 34.91 28.14
N ALA A 7 -6.17 35.32 28.15
CA ALA A 7 -7.30 34.40 27.97
C ALA A 7 -7.29 33.74 26.58
N PHE A 8 -6.96 34.50 25.53
CA PHE A 8 -6.83 33.98 24.17
C PHE A 8 -5.66 32.99 24.04
N PHE A 9 -4.52 33.29 24.66
CA PHE A 9 -3.36 32.40 24.67
C PHE A 9 -3.65 31.08 25.41
N ILE A 10 -4.34 31.13 26.55
CA ILE A 10 -4.77 29.94 27.29
C ILE A 10 -5.75 29.10 26.46
N ALA A 11 -6.69 29.73 25.77
CA ALA A 11 -7.63 29.04 24.89
C ALA A 11 -6.93 28.33 23.72
N LEU A 12 -5.90 28.95 23.14
CA LEU A 12 -5.09 28.36 22.07
C LEU A 12 -4.28 27.15 22.56
N VAL A 13 -3.65 27.26 23.73
CA VAL A 13 -2.85 26.17 24.32
C VAL A 13 -3.74 24.99 24.77
N ALA A 14 -4.97 25.25 25.20
CA ALA A 14 -5.93 24.22 25.59
C ALA A 14 -6.39 23.32 24.42
N GLN A 15 -6.15 23.71 23.17
CA GLN A 15 -6.48 22.93 21.96
C GLN A 15 -5.32 22.03 21.47
N LEU A 16 -4.12 22.14 22.04
CA LEU A 16 -2.97 21.29 21.70
C LEU A 16 -3.18 19.78 21.95
N PRO A 17 -3.85 19.30 23.01
CA PRO A 17 -3.99 17.87 23.26
C PRO A 17 -4.95 17.15 22.29
N THR A 18 -5.71 17.90 21.47
CA THR A 18 -6.55 17.31 20.41
C THR A 18 -5.80 17.10 19.09
N ALA A 19 -4.52 17.45 19.01
CA ALA A 19 -3.67 17.09 17.88
C ALA A 19 -3.28 15.61 17.96
N SER A 20 -4.26 14.72 17.80
CA SER A 20 -4.00 13.30 17.56
C SER A 20 -3.37 13.17 16.18
N ALA A 21 -2.06 13.05 16.11
CA ALA A 21 -1.40 12.58 14.90
C ALA A 21 -1.99 11.21 14.52
N GLN A 22 -2.25 10.97 13.24
CA GLN A 22 -2.69 9.65 12.80
C GLN A 22 -1.49 8.69 12.89
N THR A 23 -1.50 7.73 13.82
CA THR A 23 -0.50 6.65 13.92
C THR A 23 -0.74 5.54 12.90
N ARG A 24 -1.52 5.80 11.85
CA ARG A 24 -1.85 4.83 10.82
C ARG A 24 -0.54 4.42 10.13
N TYR A 25 -0.30 3.11 10.05
CA TYR A 25 0.90 2.46 9.48
C TYR A 25 2.15 2.44 10.35
N LEU A 26 2.10 2.88 11.62
CA LEU A 26 3.24 2.72 12.55
C LEU A 26 3.22 1.37 13.27
N ASP A 27 2.02 0.89 13.56
CA ASP A 27 1.82 -0.38 14.24
C ASP A 27 1.46 -1.47 13.25
N GLU A 28 2.01 -2.65 13.47
CA GLU A 28 1.67 -3.86 12.74
C GLU A 28 0.21 -4.25 13.06
N VAL A 29 -0.59 -4.45 12.01
CA VAL A 29 -2.02 -4.80 12.14
C VAL A 29 -2.22 -6.32 12.13
N PHE A 30 -1.34 -7.06 11.45
CA PHE A 30 -1.37 -8.51 11.31
C PHE A 30 0.01 -9.06 11.57
N ALA A 31 0.12 -10.10 12.39
CA ALA A 31 1.41 -10.69 12.75
C ALA A 31 2.01 -11.58 11.66
N THR A 32 1.18 -12.03 10.71
CA THR A 32 1.57 -12.98 9.66
C THR A 32 0.97 -12.60 8.32
N VAL A 33 1.69 -12.98 7.26
CA VAL A 33 1.34 -12.75 5.86
C VAL A 33 1.41 -14.10 5.14
N GLU A 34 0.36 -14.41 4.39
CA GLU A 34 0.30 -15.52 3.46
C GLU A 34 0.76 -15.05 2.07
N LEU A 35 1.57 -15.87 1.40
CA LEU A 35 2.06 -15.64 0.04
C LEU A 35 1.44 -16.67 -0.91
N ALA A 36 0.70 -16.20 -1.90
CA ALA A 36 0.33 -16.98 -3.07
C ALA A 36 1.20 -16.52 -4.26
N ALA A 37 2.26 -17.30 -4.53
CA ALA A 37 3.28 -16.97 -5.52
C ALA A 37 2.93 -17.47 -6.93
N ASP A 38 3.56 -16.86 -7.93
CA ASP A 38 3.54 -17.29 -9.34
C ASP A 38 2.12 -17.47 -9.92
N ILE A 39 1.16 -16.64 -9.51
CA ILE A 39 -0.19 -16.67 -10.06
C ILE A 39 -0.16 -16.04 -11.45
N GLU A 40 -0.50 -16.82 -12.48
CA GLU A 40 -0.73 -16.27 -13.81
C GLU A 40 -2.01 -15.42 -13.82
N TYR A 41 -1.85 -14.11 -14.03
CA TYR A 41 -2.98 -13.17 -14.10
C TYR A 41 -3.34 -12.76 -15.53
N GLY A 42 -2.50 -13.12 -16.49
CA GLY A 42 -2.70 -12.80 -17.89
C GLY A 42 -1.47 -13.13 -18.72
N SER A 43 -1.44 -12.60 -19.93
CA SER A 43 -0.35 -12.85 -20.85
C SER A 43 -0.16 -11.67 -21.81
N ASN A 44 1.09 -11.39 -22.19
CA ASN A 44 1.44 -10.29 -23.07
C ASN A 44 2.65 -10.64 -23.95
N ALA A 45 2.87 -9.89 -25.02
CA ALA A 45 4.06 -10.06 -25.85
C ALA A 45 5.32 -9.72 -25.05
N THR A 46 6.35 -10.57 -25.16
CA THR A 46 7.66 -10.31 -24.58
C THR A 46 8.29 -9.07 -25.21
N ALA A 47 9.16 -8.39 -24.47
CA ALA A 47 9.99 -7.34 -25.03
C ALA A 47 11.11 -7.89 -25.94
N LEU A 48 11.34 -9.20 -25.92
CA LEU A 48 12.40 -9.87 -26.67
C LEU A 48 11.89 -10.35 -28.04
N TYR A 49 12.44 -9.79 -29.10
CA TYR A 49 12.17 -10.26 -30.46
C TYR A 49 12.84 -11.61 -30.70
N PHE A 50 12.09 -12.61 -31.20
CA PHE A 50 12.65 -13.90 -31.58
C PHE A 50 12.95 -13.92 -33.09
N PRO A 51 14.23 -13.88 -33.52
CA PRO A 51 14.57 -13.80 -34.94
C PRO A 51 14.18 -15.04 -35.73
N GLY A 52 14.01 -16.19 -35.07
CA GLY A 52 13.64 -17.46 -35.69
C GLY A 52 12.17 -17.52 -36.13
N THR A 53 11.28 -16.84 -35.42
CA THR A 53 9.84 -16.78 -35.74
C THR A 53 9.45 -15.46 -36.39
N GLY A 54 10.27 -14.41 -36.26
CA GLY A 54 10.01 -13.11 -36.85
C GLY A 54 9.00 -12.28 -36.05
N GLU A 55 8.69 -12.71 -34.83
CA GLU A 55 7.61 -12.19 -34.00
C GLU A 55 8.09 -12.01 -32.55
N PHE A 56 7.29 -11.26 -31.77
CA PHE A 56 7.42 -11.23 -30.32
C PHE A 56 6.56 -12.36 -29.76
N GLU A 57 7.19 -13.28 -29.03
CA GLU A 57 6.48 -14.39 -28.41
C GLU A 57 5.57 -13.91 -27.28
N GLN A 58 4.53 -14.67 -26.99
CA GLN A 58 3.63 -14.40 -25.89
C GLN A 58 4.17 -15.03 -24.60
N GLU A 59 4.25 -14.25 -23.53
CA GLU A 59 4.70 -14.68 -22.20
C GLU A 59 3.58 -14.55 -21.17
N ALA A 60 3.55 -15.47 -20.19
CA ALA A 60 2.66 -15.40 -19.05
C ALA A 60 3.10 -14.27 -18.11
N LEU A 61 2.13 -13.49 -17.62
CA LEU A 61 2.36 -12.48 -16.60
C LEU A 61 2.02 -13.06 -15.24
N LEU A 62 3.02 -13.13 -14.37
CA LEU A 62 2.90 -13.69 -13.03
C LEU A 62 2.80 -12.59 -11.99
N VAL A 63 2.08 -12.86 -10.91
CA VAL A 63 2.00 -11.99 -9.74
C VAL A 63 2.11 -12.81 -8.47
N ASP A 64 2.79 -12.23 -7.49
CA ASP A 64 2.78 -12.69 -6.11
C ASP A 64 1.73 -11.89 -5.33
N VAL A 65 0.80 -12.58 -4.69
CA VAL A 65 -0.22 -11.97 -3.84
C VAL A 65 0.15 -12.18 -2.38
N TYR A 66 0.39 -11.07 -1.68
CA TYR A 66 0.64 -11.03 -0.24
C TYR A 66 -0.63 -10.59 0.46
N GLN A 67 -1.17 -11.43 1.34
CA GLN A 67 -2.40 -11.15 2.08
C GLN A 67 -2.22 -11.48 3.57
N PRO A 68 -2.87 -10.74 4.48
CA PRO A 68 -2.82 -11.07 5.91
C PRO A 68 -3.51 -12.41 6.19
N GLU A 69 -2.95 -13.19 7.11
CA GLU A 69 -3.60 -14.40 7.63
C GLU A 69 -4.77 -14.04 8.57
N ASP A 70 -5.77 -14.91 8.67
CA ASP A 70 -6.96 -14.77 9.53
C ASP A 70 -7.77 -13.47 9.34
N ASP A 71 -7.64 -12.83 8.19
CA ASP A 71 -8.38 -11.62 7.88
C ASP A 71 -9.83 -11.91 7.46
N THR A 72 -10.78 -11.35 8.22
CA THR A 72 -12.23 -11.52 7.95
C THR A 72 -12.81 -10.44 7.04
N ALA A 73 -12.03 -9.44 6.63
CA ALA A 73 -12.51 -8.37 5.77
C ALA A 73 -12.71 -8.87 4.33
N THR A 74 -13.88 -8.60 3.74
CA THR A 74 -14.16 -9.01 2.36
C THR A 74 -13.65 -8.03 1.30
N ALA A 75 -13.18 -6.85 1.72
CA ALA A 75 -12.66 -5.82 0.84
C ALA A 75 -11.56 -5.02 1.54
N ARG A 76 -10.39 -4.94 0.90
CA ARG A 76 -9.26 -4.11 1.32
C ARG A 76 -8.77 -3.24 0.17
N PRO A 77 -8.16 -2.08 0.47
CA PRO A 77 -7.37 -1.38 -0.52
C PRO A 77 -6.28 -2.30 -1.08
N LEU A 78 -6.12 -2.31 -2.40
CA LEU A 78 -5.05 -3.03 -3.08
C LEU A 78 -3.86 -2.08 -3.30
N ALA A 79 -2.66 -2.54 -2.93
CA ALA A 79 -1.41 -1.90 -3.32
C ALA A 79 -0.75 -2.74 -4.42
N ILE A 80 -0.42 -2.12 -5.55
CA ILE A 80 0.30 -2.76 -6.65
C ILE A 80 1.73 -2.26 -6.64
N LEU A 81 2.67 -3.17 -6.40
CA LEU A 81 4.10 -2.89 -6.48
C LEU A 81 4.64 -3.46 -7.80
N LEU A 82 5.20 -2.59 -8.63
CA LEU A 82 5.92 -3.00 -9.83
C LEU A 82 7.41 -2.92 -9.50
N HIS A 83 8.05 -4.07 -9.25
CA HIS A 83 9.50 -4.09 -9.07
C HIS A 83 10.20 -3.88 -10.41
N THR A 84 11.40 -3.32 -10.38
CA THR A 84 12.27 -3.31 -11.55
C THR A 84 12.75 -4.73 -11.79
N GLY A 85 12.58 -5.24 -13.02
CA GLY A 85 13.14 -6.53 -13.46
C GLY A 85 14.66 -6.55 -13.39
#